data_AF-A0A7S3H2E4-F1
#
_entry.id   AF-A0A7S3H2E4-F1
#
_cell.length_a   1.000
_cell.length_b   1.000
_cell.length_c   1.000
_cell.angle_alpha   90.00
_cell.angle_beta   90.00
_cell.angle_gamma   90.00
#
_symmetry.space_group_name_H-M   'P 1'
#
loop_
_entity.id
_entity.type
_entity.pdbx_description
1 polymer ?
#
loop_
_entity_poly.entity_id
_entity_poly.type
_entity_poly.pdbx_seq_one_letter_code
_entity_poly.pdbx_strand_id
1 'polypeptide(L)'
;RDFTPVTASIVDRHVLARGSGEKVVDNITRKDRDDKPDLIVLTPTCTSSILQEDLGNFVKRASETTSSDVLLADVNHYRFNEYQAADRTLAQIVQLYMEKAKDAGVMVEKSEKPS
;
A
#
# COMPACT_ATOMS: atom_id res chain seq x y z
N ARG A 1 6.80 -14.93 -18.83
CA ARG A 1 5.53 -14.18 -18.92
C ARG A 1 5.56 -13.23 -17.75
N ASP A 2 5.56 -11.92 -17.99
CA ASP A 2 5.46 -10.95 -16.91
C ASP A 2 4.00 -10.88 -16.47
N PHE A 3 3.76 -11.24 -15.22
CA PHE A 3 2.44 -11.12 -14.61
C PHE A 3 2.29 -9.72 -14.04
N THR A 4 1.09 -9.15 -14.14
CA THR A 4 0.78 -7.88 -13.46
C THR A 4 1.03 -8.05 -11.96
N PRO A 5 1.85 -7.20 -11.32
CA PRO A 5 2.27 -7.37 -9.92
C PRO A 5 1.17 -6.93 -8.94
N VAL A 6 0.00 -7.54 -9.06
CA VAL A 6 -1.19 -7.27 -8.24
C VAL A 6 -1.67 -8.58 -7.64
N THR A 7 -2.01 -8.57 -6.36
CA THR A 7 -2.50 -9.75 -5.64
C THR A 7 -3.67 -9.33 -4.74
N ALA A 8 -4.74 -10.12 -4.76
CA ALA A 8 -5.91 -9.85 -3.93
C ALA A 8 -5.78 -10.56 -2.56
N SER A 9 -5.89 -9.79 -1.47
CA SER A 9 -6.14 -10.36 -0.14
C SER A 9 -7.63 -10.64 -0.02
N ILE A 10 -8.02 -11.91 -0.18
CA ILE A 10 -9.43 -12.30 -0.30
C ILE A 10 -10.17 -12.13 1.04
N VAL A 11 -11.31 -11.42 1.01
CA VAL A 11 -12.27 -11.34 2.12
C VAL A 11 -13.32 -12.43 1.95
N ASP A 12 -13.35 -13.40 2.87
CA ASP A 12 -14.31 -14.52 2.88
C ASP A 12 -15.19 -14.51 4.14
N ARG A 13 -16.13 -15.45 4.26
CA ARG A 13 -17.06 -15.53 5.41
C ARG A 13 -16.38 -15.62 6.77
N HIS A 14 -15.17 -16.18 6.87
CA HIS A 14 -14.43 -16.27 8.14
C HIS A 14 -13.80 -14.92 8.48
N VAL A 15 -13.35 -14.19 7.46
CA VAL A 15 -12.88 -12.81 7.61
C VAL A 15 -13.99 -11.90 8.13
N LEU A 16 -15.22 -12.06 7.63
CA LEU A 16 -16.37 -11.31 8.15
C LEU A 16 -16.68 -11.60 9.64
N ALA A 17 -16.35 -12.80 10.12
CA ALA A 17 -16.61 -13.22 11.49
C ALA A 17 -15.47 -12.92 12.47
N ARG A 18 -14.21 -12.85 11.99
CA ARG A 18 -13.00 -12.76 12.83
C ARG A 18 -12.11 -11.55 12.54
N GLY A 19 -12.37 -10.81 11.46
CA GLY A 19 -11.51 -9.75 10.94
C GLY A 19 -10.50 -10.26 9.92
N SER A 20 -10.00 -9.35 9.09
CA SER A 20 -9.05 -9.58 7.99
C SER A 20 -7.60 -9.35 8.39
N GLY A 21 -7.36 -8.83 9.60
CA GLY A 21 -6.06 -8.30 10.00
C GLY A 21 -4.90 -9.27 9.81
N GLU A 22 -4.99 -10.46 10.40
CA GLU A 22 -3.93 -11.49 10.26
C GLU A 22 -3.71 -11.87 8.80
N LYS A 23 -4.80 -12.12 8.05
CA LYS A 23 -4.73 -12.52 6.65
C LYS A 23 -4.09 -11.46 5.75
N VAL A 24 -4.37 -10.17 6.01
CA VAL A 24 -3.78 -9.06 5.25
C VAL A 24 -2.29 -8.96 5.55
N VAL A 25 -1.89 -8.99 6.82
CA VAL A 25 -0.47 -8.94 7.22
C VAL A 25 0.29 -10.14 6.63
N ASP A 26 -0.23 -11.36 6.77
CA ASP A 26 0.39 -12.56 6.22
C ASP A 26 0.57 -12.50 4.70
N ASN A 27 -0.41 -11.95 3.98
CA ASN A 27 -0.31 -11.78 2.54
C ASN A 27 0.78 -10.77 2.15
N ILE A 28 0.92 -9.67 2.89
CA ILE A 28 1.97 -8.67 2.67
C ILE A 28 3.34 -9.30 2.93
N THR A 29 3.54 -9.95 4.08
CA THR A 29 4.81 -10.60 4.43
C THR A 29 5.18 -11.72 3.46
N ARG A 30 4.19 -12.51 3.01
CA ARG A 30 4.42 -13.51 1.96
C ARG A 30 4.86 -12.86 0.66
N LYS A 31 4.23 -11.75 0.24
CA LYS A 31 4.56 -11.07 -1.00
C LYS A 31 5.95 -10.44 -0.99
N ASP A 32 6.34 -9.84 0.14
CA ASP A 32 7.70 -9.34 0.38
C ASP A 32 8.74 -10.45 0.19
N ARG A 33 8.53 -11.61 0.82
CA ARG A 33 9.46 -12.74 0.70
C ARG A 33 9.55 -13.32 -0.71
N ASP A 34 8.40 -13.50 -1.37
CA ASP A 34 8.31 -14.25 -2.62
C ASP A 34 8.74 -13.38 -3.83
N ASP A 35 8.38 -12.10 -3.86
CA ASP A 35 8.63 -11.19 -4.99
C ASP A 35 9.73 -10.15 -4.73
N LYS A 36 10.07 -9.87 -3.46
CA LYS A 36 11.04 -8.84 -3.03
C LYS A 36 10.86 -7.47 -3.71
N PRO A 37 9.65 -6.89 -3.68
CA PRO A 37 9.42 -5.57 -4.26
C PRO A 37 10.09 -4.46 -3.45
N ASP A 38 10.35 -3.31 -4.07
CA ASP A 38 10.82 -2.12 -3.34
C ASP A 38 9.69 -1.50 -2.49
N LEU A 39 8.45 -1.58 -2.99
CA LEU A 39 7.24 -1.03 -2.38
C LEU A 39 6.04 -1.97 -2.55
N ILE A 40 5.31 -2.18 -1.46
CA ILE A 40 3.99 -2.82 -1.44
C ILE A 40 2.94 -1.77 -1.13
N VAL A 41 1.97 -1.59 -2.03
CA VAL A 41 0.84 -0.69 -1.81
C VAL A 41 -0.41 -1.50 -1.46
N LEU A 42 -0.87 -1.39 -0.22
CA LEU A 42 -2.17 -1.92 0.18
C LEU A 42 -3.27 -0.98 -0.33
N THR A 43 -4.04 -1.47 -1.30
CA THR A 43 -5.17 -0.71 -1.85
C THR A 43 -6.46 -1.14 -1.14
N PRO A 44 -7.13 -0.25 -0.39
CA PRO A 44 -8.46 -0.57 0.13
C PRO A 44 -9.42 -0.84 -1.03
N THR A 45 -10.57 -1.44 -0.76
CA THR A 45 -11.68 -1.62 -1.71
C THR A 45 -12.99 -1.21 -1.06
N CYS A 46 -14.11 -1.20 -1.81
CA CYS A 46 -15.43 -0.93 -1.25
C CYS A 46 -15.74 -1.81 -0.03
N THR A 47 -15.36 -3.10 -0.09
CA THR A 47 -15.59 -4.05 1.01
C THR A 47 -14.81 -3.68 2.25
N SER A 48 -13.51 -3.39 2.14
CA SER A 48 -12.71 -3.02 3.31
C SER A 48 -13.12 -1.67 3.91
N SER A 49 -13.63 -0.74 3.08
CA SER A 49 -14.21 0.53 3.56
C SER A 49 -15.48 0.32 4.40
N ILE A 50 -16.31 -0.67 4.08
CA ILE A 50 -17.52 -0.99 4.85
C ILE A 50 -17.17 -1.69 6.17
N LEU A 51 -16.17 -2.57 6.17
CA LEU A 51 -15.76 -3.31 7.37
C LEU A 51 -15.10 -2.41 8.42
N GLN A 52 -14.69 -1.18 8.06
CA GLN A 52 -14.06 -0.20 8.95
C GLN A 52 -12.88 -0.76 9.75
N GLU A 53 -12.13 -1.67 9.13
CA GLU A 53 -10.95 -2.26 9.74
C GLU A 53 -9.80 -1.25 9.77
N ASP A 54 -8.92 -1.41 10.76
CA ASP A 54 -7.75 -0.55 10.92
C ASP A 54 -6.62 -0.99 9.97
N LEU A 55 -6.81 -0.71 8.68
CA LEU A 55 -5.83 -1.00 7.63
C LEU A 55 -4.50 -0.28 7.87
N GLY A 56 -4.54 0.89 8.52
CA GLY A 56 -3.34 1.64 8.90
C GLY A 56 -2.47 0.85 9.89
N ASN A 57 -3.10 0.28 10.92
CA ASN A 57 -2.40 -0.61 11.85
C ASN A 57 -1.89 -1.89 11.17
N PHE A 58 -2.62 -2.44 10.20
CA PHE A 58 -2.15 -3.63 9.45
C PHE A 58 -0.90 -3.32 8.63
N VAL A 59 -0.89 -2.18 7.92
CA VAL A 59 0.30 -1.71 7.18
C VAL A 59 1.46 -1.49 8.13
N LYS A 60 1.25 -0.79 9.25
CA LYS A 60 2.30 -0.56 10.25
C LYS A 60 2.92 -1.87 10.76
N ARG A 61 2.09 -2.84 11.14
CA ARG A 61 2.55 -4.15 11.60
C ARG A 61 3.30 -4.92 10.51
N ALA A 62 2.84 -4.84 9.27
CA ALA A 62 3.52 -5.49 8.16
C ALA A 62 4.90 -4.86 7.91
N SER A 63 4.99 -3.52 7.90
CA SER A 63 6.26 -2.78 7.73
C SER A 63 7.33 -3.12 8.77
N GLU A 64 6.95 -3.56 9.97
CA GLU A 64 7.90 -3.99 11.00
C GLU A 64 8.52 -5.38 10.69
N THR A 65 7.92 -6.14 9.78
CA THR A 65 8.30 -7.53 9.46
C THR A 65 8.77 -7.74 8.02
N THR A 66 8.56 -6.76 7.14
CA THR A 66 8.95 -6.82 5.73
C THR A 66 10.20 -6.03 5.44
N SER A 67 10.93 -6.44 4.40
CA SER A 67 12.04 -5.66 3.86
C SER A 67 11.59 -4.54 2.92
N SER A 68 10.49 -4.75 2.20
CA SER A 68 9.83 -3.75 1.37
C SER A 68 9.22 -2.62 2.20
N ASP A 69 9.19 -1.42 1.62
CA ASP A 69 8.31 -0.37 2.11
C ASP A 69 6.85 -0.80 1.95
N VAL A 70 5.98 -0.47 2.91
CA VAL A 70 4.55 -0.77 2.84
C VAL A 70 3.76 0.52 3.01
N LEU A 71 2.83 0.77 2.08
CA LEU A 71 2.03 1.98 2.03
C LEU A 71 0.54 1.64 1.94
N LEU A 72 -0.29 2.28 2.75
CA LEU A 72 -1.75 2.27 2.57
C LEU A 72 -2.11 3.35 1.56
N ALA A 73 -2.70 2.99 0.42
CA ALA A 73 -3.18 3.96 -0.55
C ALA A 73 -4.28 4.83 0.07
N ASP A 74 -4.08 6.15 0.11
CA ASP A 74 -5.07 7.13 0.58
C ASP A 74 -6.17 7.34 -0.46
N VAL A 75 -6.99 6.31 -0.65
CA VAL A 75 -8.08 6.28 -1.62
C VAL A 75 -9.39 5.88 -0.96
N ASN A 76 -10.44 6.60 -1.34
CA ASN A 76 -11.81 6.33 -0.89
C ASN A 76 -12.71 6.12 -2.11
N HIS A 77 -13.16 4.88 -2.27
CA HIS A 77 -13.98 4.39 -3.39
C HIS A 77 -15.31 5.14 -3.56
N TYR A 78 -15.78 5.82 -2.51
CA TYR A 78 -17.02 6.60 -2.55
C TYR A 78 -16.79 8.10 -2.82
N ARG A 79 -15.53 8.55 -2.84
CA ARG A 79 -15.18 9.97 -2.95
C ARG A 79 -14.32 10.30 -4.16
N PHE A 80 -13.55 9.33 -4.65
CA PHE A 80 -12.62 9.54 -5.75
C PHE A 80 -12.89 8.58 -6.90
N ASN A 81 -12.75 9.08 -8.12
CA ASN A 81 -12.67 8.24 -9.30
C ASN A 81 -11.25 7.68 -9.49
N GLU A 82 -11.08 6.84 -10.50
CA GLU A 82 -9.80 6.19 -10.82
C GLU A 82 -8.65 7.19 -11.04
N TYR A 83 -8.87 8.25 -11.83
CA TYR A 83 -7.83 9.25 -12.11
C TYR A 83 -7.39 10.00 -10.85
N GLN A 84 -8.34 10.38 -10.01
CA GLN A 84 -8.06 11.06 -8.74
C GLN A 84 -7.33 10.15 -7.76
N ALA A 85 -7.71 8.87 -7.70
CA ALA A 85 -7.04 7.87 -6.87
C ALA A 85 -5.60 7.63 -7.35
N ALA A 86 -5.38 7.55 -8.66
CA ALA A 86 -4.06 7.39 -9.24
C ALA A 86 -3.15 8.60 -8.94
N ASP A 87 -3.64 9.83 -9.14
CA ASP A 87 -2.90 11.06 -8.87
C ASP A 87 -2.50 11.17 -7.38
N ARG A 88 -3.44 10.91 -6.48
CA ARG A 88 -3.18 10.87 -5.03
C ARG A 88 -2.17 9.81 -4.64
N THR A 89 -2.30 8.60 -5.18
CA THR A 89 -1.40 7.49 -4.87
C THR A 89 0.01 7.81 -5.34
N LEU A 90 0.16 8.37 -6.55
CA LEU A 90 1.46 8.80 -7.06
C LEU A 90 2.08 9.88 -6.16
N ALA A 91 1.30 10.90 -5.79
CA ALA A 91 1.76 11.95 -4.88
C ALA A 91 2.22 11.39 -3.53
N GLN A 92 1.47 10.42 -2.98
CA GLN A 92 1.80 9.75 -1.72
C GLN A 92 3.12 8.96 -1.81
N ILE A 93 3.34 8.23 -2.90
CA ILE A 93 4.58 7.47 -3.13
C ILE A 93 5.78 8.43 -3.26
N VAL A 94 5.63 9.50 -4.04
CA VAL A 94 6.68 10.52 -4.18
C VAL A 94 7.00 11.13 -2.82
N GLN A 95 5.99 11.52 -2.05
CA GLN A 95 6.18 12.08 -0.73
C GLN A 95 6.95 11.13 0.20
N LEU A 96 6.56 9.84 0.25
CA LEU A 96 7.24 8.83 1.05
C LEU A 96 8.74 8.77 0.75
N TYR A 97 9.13 8.66 -0.52
CA TYR A 97 10.54 8.55 -0.88
C TYR A 97 11.31 9.87 -0.74
N MET A 98 10.65 11.02 -0.92
CA MET A 98 11.25 12.33 -0.65
C MET A 98 11.53 12.53 0.84
N GLU A 99 10.62 12.10 1.72
CA GLU A 99 10.82 12.11 3.16
C GLU A 99 11.98 11.19 3.57
N LYS A 100 12.02 9.96 3.04
CA LYS A 100 13.13 9.03 3.29
C LYS A 100 14.48 9.58 2.79
N ALA A 101 14.51 10.20 1.62
CA ALA A 101 15.73 10.80 1.07
C ALA A 101 16.22 11.96 1.95
N LYS A 102 15.30 12.80 2.42
CA LYS A 102 15.59 13.90 3.35
C LYS A 102 16.16 13.38 4.67
N ASP A 103 15.56 12.34 5.25
CA ASP A 103 16.01 11.72 6.50
C ASP A 103 17.39 11.04 6.34
N ALA A 104 17.69 10.51 5.14
CA ALA A 104 18.99 9.99 4.78
C ALA A 104 20.03 11.07 4.43
N GLY A 105 19.66 12.36 4.45
CA GLY A 105 20.54 13.47 4.08
C GLY A 105 20.88 13.55 2.59
N VAL A 106 20.10 12.88 1.73
CA VAL A 106 20.24 12.93 0.27
C VAL A 106 19.64 14.23 -0.25
N MET A 107 20.47 15.06 -0.89
CA MET A 107 20.00 16.26 -1.58
C MET A 107 19.35 15.87 -2.91
N VAL A 108 18.03 16.06 -3.01
CA VAL A 108 17.27 15.80 -4.24
C VAL A 108 16.97 17.13 -4.92
N GLU A 109 17.50 17.33 -6.12
CA GLU A 109 17.18 18.48 -6.97
C GLU A 109 15.91 18.22 -7.78
N LYS A 110 15.12 19.27 -8.00
CA LYS A 110 13.92 19.15 -8.86
C LYS A 110 14.34 18.94 -10.31
N SER A 111 13.60 18.11 -11.04
CA SER A 111 13.83 17.96 -12.47
C SER A 111 13.57 19.29 -13.20
N GLU A 112 14.40 19.58 -14.20
CA GLU A 112 14.25 20.81 -15.00
C GLU A 112 12.99 20.81 -15.89
N LYS A 113 12.44 19.62 -16.17
CA LYS A 113 11.22 19.44 -16.97
C LYS A 113 10.25 18.52 -16.25
N PRO A 114 8.93 18.78 -16.34
CA PRO A 114 7.92 17.81 -15.96
C PRO A 114 7.98 16.61 -16.92
N SER A 115 7.84 15.40 -16.36
CA SER A 115 7.68 14.14 -17.09
C SER A 115 6.28 13.99 -17.66
#